data_AF-I2GTX0-F1
#
_entry.id   AF-I2GTX0-F1
#
_cell.length_a   1.000
_cell.length_b   1.000
_cell.length_c   1.000
_cell.angle_alpha   90.00
_cell.angle_beta   90.00
_cell.angle_gamma   90.00
#
_symmetry.space_group_name_H-M   'P 1'
#
loop_
_entity.id
_entity.type
_entity.pdbx_description
1 polymer ?
#
loop_
_entity_poly.entity_id
_entity_poly.type
_entity_poly.pdbx_seq_one_letter_code
_entity_poly.pdbx_strand_id
1 'polypeptide(L)'
;MNYLTTELTEKEVGAIGKLLLNAWSAEYALRLTLTMRDIDFLKSSVEWIFPQAYYAAFFSARAVLVCDGLQIANQKGVNLKMNQRAATGFYGPSVSGVHSFSALTVYQLGNNIKPKSVTGIQAIKLQRKLVTDVHAIAQIHETYIYNRLGVEASKRIINALPDYLKNGFVGDRATLLRQDN
;
A
#
# COMPACT_ATOMS: atom_id res chain seq x y z
N MET A 1 29.80 2.39 -9.97
CA MET A 1 29.73 2.50 -8.50
C MET A 1 28.90 1.33 -8.01
N ASN A 2 29.55 0.28 -7.50
CA ASN A 2 28.88 -0.95 -7.05
C ASN A 2 28.12 -0.65 -5.75
N TYR A 3 26.79 -0.51 -5.83
CA TYR A 3 25.96 -0.67 -4.65
C TYR A 3 25.89 -2.17 -4.37
N LEU A 4 26.82 -2.68 -3.56
CA LEU A 4 26.62 -3.95 -2.87
C LEU A 4 25.33 -3.78 -2.07
N THR A 5 24.23 -4.34 -2.57
CA THR A 5 22.97 -4.46 -1.82
C THR A 5 23.27 -5.21 -0.55
N THR A 6 23.35 -4.48 0.56
CA THR A 6 23.53 -5.07 1.88
C THR A 6 22.34 -6.00 2.13
N GLU A 7 22.63 -7.22 2.55
CA GLU A 7 21.60 -8.19 2.89
C GLU A 7 20.76 -7.66 4.06
N LEU A 8 19.44 -7.82 3.99
CA LEU A 8 18.53 -7.34 5.03
C LEU A 8 18.71 -8.18 6.30
N THR A 9 18.85 -7.51 7.44
CA THR A 9 18.90 -8.19 8.73
C THR A 9 17.55 -8.80 9.08
N GLU A 10 17.52 -9.84 9.91
CA GLU A 10 16.26 -10.43 10.40
C GLU A 10 15.37 -9.40 11.13
N LYS A 11 15.98 -8.39 11.76
CA LYS A 11 15.24 -7.25 12.35
C LYS A 11 14.50 -6.43 11.29
N GLU A 12 15.14 -6.16 10.16
CA GLU A 12 14.54 -5.43 9.05
C GLU A 12 13.47 -6.26 8.34
N VAL A 13 13.73 -7.55 8.12
CA VAL A 13 12.72 -8.49 7.59
C VAL A 13 11.48 -8.51 8.49
N GLY A 14 11.67 -8.60 9.81
CA GLY A 14 10.56 -8.53 10.77
C GLY A 14 9.82 -7.19 10.76
N ALA A 15 10.53 -6.07 10.57
CA ALA A 15 9.91 -4.74 10.44
C ALA A 15 9.10 -4.63 9.15
N ILE A 16 9.64 -5.12 8.03
CA ILE A 16 8.95 -5.18 6.73
C ILE A 16 7.67 -6.01 6.85
N GLY A 17 7.74 -7.20 7.46
CA GLY A 17 6.57 -8.05 7.64
C GLY A 17 5.44 -7.36 8.42
N LYS A 18 5.76 -6.65 9.51
CA LYS A 18 4.77 -5.86 10.28
C LYS A 18 4.16 -4.72 9.46
N LEU A 19 4.97 -4.03 8.66
CA LEU A 19 4.49 -2.95 7.79
C LEU A 19 3.59 -3.48 6.68
N LEU A 20 3.95 -4.60 6.05
CA LEU A 20 3.12 -5.25 5.05
C LEU A 20 1.80 -5.77 5.63
N LEU A 21 1.81 -6.38 6.82
CA LEU A 21 0.59 -6.77 7.52
C LEU A 21 -0.37 -5.57 7.71
N ASN A 22 0.14 -4.42 8.13
CA ASN A 22 -0.66 -3.21 8.29
C ASN A 22 -1.19 -2.69 6.94
N ALA A 23 -0.34 -2.69 5.91
CA ALA A 23 -0.73 -2.27 4.56
C ALA A 23 -1.87 -3.14 4.00
N TRP A 24 -1.72 -4.46 4.11
CA TRP A 24 -2.69 -5.43 3.62
C TRP A 24 -3.98 -5.43 4.43
N SER A 25 -3.91 -5.23 5.74
CA SER A 25 -5.10 -5.10 6.57
C SER A 25 -5.92 -3.87 6.21
N ALA A 26 -5.26 -2.73 5.95
CA ALA A 26 -5.93 -1.50 5.52
C ALA A 26 -6.58 -1.66 4.13
N GLU A 27 -5.86 -2.27 3.17
CA GLU A 27 -6.40 -2.56 1.83
C GLU A 27 -7.58 -3.56 1.90
N TYR A 28 -7.49 -4.58 2.76
CA TYR A 28 -8.57 -5.54 2.98
C TYR A 28 -9.84 -4.84 3.49
N ALA A 29 -9.72 -3.97 4.50
CA ALA A 29 -10.84 -3.20 5.02
C ALA A 29 -11.48 -2.29 3.95
N LEU A 30 -10.64 -1.67 3.12
CA LEU A 30 -11.08 -0.87 1.97
C LEU A 30 -11.89 -1.72 0.97
N ARG A 31 -11.49 -2.97 0.72
CA ARG A 31 -12.18 -3.90 -0.20
C ARG A 31 -13.46 -4.46 0.40
N LEU A 32 -13.48 -4.82 1.68
CA LEU A 32 -14.66 -5.35 2.37
C LEU A 32 -15.83 -4.37 2.33
N THR A 33 -15.54 -3.07 2.43
CA THR A 33 -16.60 -2.07 2.39
C THR A 33 -17.39 -2.13 1.06
N LEU A 34 -16.78 -2.55 -0.07
CA LEU A 34 -17.48 -2.72 -1.36
C LEU A 34 -18.41 -3.95 -1.42
N THR A 35 -18.22 -4.93 -0.54
CA THR A 35 -19.07 -6.14 -0.53
C THR A 35 -20.38 -5.89 0.24
N MET A 36 -20.45 -4.79 1.00
CA MET A 36 -21.67 -4.36 1.68
C MET A 36 -22.68 -3.86 0.64
N ARG A 37 -23.86 -4.47 0.60
CA ARG A 37 -24.94 -4.16 -0.38
C ARG A 37 -25.85 -3.01 0.06
N ASP A 38 -25.47 -2.29 1.11
CA ASP A 38 -26.24 -1.19 1.68
C ASP A 38 -25.70 0.16 1.18
N ILE A 39 -26.51 0.83 0.36
CA ILE A 39 -26.17 2.11 -0.28
C ILE A 39 -26.03 3.24 0.75
N ASP A 40 -26.83 3.23 1.82
CA ASP A 40 -26.77 4.25 2.87
C ASP A 40 -25.53 4.05 3.74
N PHE A 41 -25.18 2.79 4.04
CA PHE A 41 -23.91 2.47 4.66
C PHE A 41 -22.72 2.97 3.83
N LEU A 42 -22.70 2.65 2.52
CA LEU A 42 -21.62 3.07 1.61
C LEU A 42 -21.47 4.59 1.51
N LYS A 43 -22.58 5.32 1.61
CA LYS A 43 -22.56 6.78 1.69
C LYS A 43 -21.90 7.27 2.98
N SER A 44 -22.20 6.64 4.11
CA SER A 44 -21.60 6.98 5.41
C SER A 44 -20.13 6.53 5.54
N SER A 45 -19.70 5.51 4.79
CA SER A 45 -18.35 4.94 4.92
C SER A 45 -17.25 5.77 4.25
N VAL A 46 -17.60 6.82 3.49
CA VAL A 46 -16.63 7.61 2.69
C VAL A 46 -15.54 8.23 3.55
N GLU A 47 -15.86 8.66 4.77
CA GLU A 47 -14.87 9.20 5.70
C GLU A 47 -13.83 8.16 6.15
N TRP A 48 -14.19 6.88 6.13
CA TRP A 48 -13.34 5.77 6.56
C TRP A 48 -12.50 5.22 5.42
N ILE A 49 -13.00 5.17 4.18
CA ILE A 49 -12.24 4.62 3.03
C ILE A 49 -11.02 5.45 2.67
N PHE A 50 -11.03 6.76 2.94
CA PHE A 50 -9.89 7.65 2.67
C PHE A 50 -8.66 7.32 3.53
N PRO A 51 -8.74 7.29 4.87
CA PRO A 51 -7.67 6.78 5.71
C PRO A 51 -7.21 5.37 5.33
N GLN A 52 -8.14 4.44 5.04
CA GLN A 52 -7.76 3.08 4.67
C GLN A 52 -6.91 3.05 3.39
N ALA A 53 -7.30 3.81 2.37
CA ALA A 53 -6.53 3.91 1.13
C ALA A 53 -5.14 4.54 1.36
N TYR A 54 -5.07 5.65 2.09
CA TYR A 54 -3.79 6.30 2.40
C TYR A 54 -2.87 5.38 3.19
N TYR A 55 -3.36 4.76 4.27
CA TYR A 55 -2.52 3.95 5.14
C TYR A 55 -2.07 2.64 4.51
N ALA A 56 -2.87 2.04 3.62
CA ALA A 56 -2.42 0.91 2.80
C ALA A 56 -1.16 1.28 1.98
N ALA A 57 -1.20 2.41 1.27
CA ALA A 57 -0.07 2.90 0.48
C ALA A 57 1.10 3.37 1.36
N PHE A 58 0.81 4.04 2.48
CA PHE A 58 1.82 4.57 3.40
C PHE A 58 2.65 3.46 4.08
N PHE A 59 2.00 2.40 4.58
CA PHE A 59 2.73 1.32 5.24
C PHE A 59 3.58 0.51 4.25
N SER A 60 3.09 0.27 3.03
CA SER A 60 3.89 -0.37 1.98
C SER A 60 5.04 0.52 1.51
N ALA A 61 4.86 1.85 1.41
CA ALA A 61 5.95 2.79 1.15
C ALA A 61 7.02 2.76 2.25
N ARG A 62 6.62 2.68 3.53
CA ARG A 62 7.57 2.50 4.63
C ARG A 62 8.34 1.19 4.52
N ALA A 63 7.70 0.09 4.11
CA ALA A 63 8.38 -1.19 3.91
C ALA A 63 9.44 -1.08 2.79
N VAL A 64 9.12 -0.40 1.68
CA VAL A 64 10.10 -0.07 0.63
C VAL A 64 11.30 0.70 1.19
N LEU A 65 11.06 1.71 2.04
CA LEU A 65 12.15 2.48 2.65
C LEU A 65 13.01 1.64 3.61
N VAL A 66 12.41 0.69 4.35
CA VAL A 66 13.19 -0.26 5.17
C VAL A 66 14.06 -1.15 4.29
N CYS A 67 13.59 -1.59 3.11
CA CYS A 67 14.44 -2.30 2.14
C CYS A 67 15.64 -1.46 1.67
N ASP A 68 15.53 -0.13 1.73
CA ASP A 68 16.58 0.83 1.40
C ASP A 68 17.45 1.21 2.63
N GLY A 69 17.26 0.54 3.77
CA GLY A 69 17.97 0.82 5.03
C GLY A 69 17.47 2.08 5.75
N LEU A 70 16.30 2.61 5.37
CA LEU A 70 15.73 3.85 5.91
C LEU A 70 14.52 3.56 6.79
N GLN A 71 14.66 3.75 8.11
CA GLN A 71 13.55 3.64 9.06
C GLN A 71 12.90 5.00 9.31
N ILE A 72 11.87 5.33 8.52
CA ILE A 72 11.11 6.58 8.67
C ILE A 72 9.67 6.26 9.07
N ALA A 73 9.19 6.90 10.14
CA ALA A 73 7.85 6.67 10.67
C ALA A 73 6.85 7.81 10.42
N ASN A 74 7.33 9.03 10.20
CA ASN A 74 6.46 10.20 10.02
C ASN A 74 6.08 10.43 8.55
N GLN A 75 4.87 10.93 8.32
CA GLN A 75 4.29 11.15 6.98
C GLN A 75 5.16 12.04 6.10
N LYS A 76 5.64 13.18 6.64
CA LYS A 76 6.45 14.16 5.89
C LYS A 76 7.73 13.54 5.34
N GLY A 77 8.44 12.78 6.15
CA GLY A 77 9.70 12.11 5.77
C GLY A 77 9.48 11.01 4.74
N VAL A 78 8.43 10.20 4.90
CA VAL A 78 8.08 9.16 3.92
C VAL A 78 7.70 9.80 2.59
N ASN A 79 6.83 10.81 2.58
CA ASN A 79 6.43 11.53 1.37
C ASN A 79 7.64 12.13 0.65
N LEU A 80 8.55 12.77 1.38
CA LEU A 80 9.79 13.31 0.81
C LEU A 80 10.63 12.22 0.12
N LYS A 81 10.85 11.08 0.80
CA LYS A 81 11.64 9.99 0.22
C LYS A 81 10.95 9.32 -0.97
N MET A 82 9.63 9.14 -0.92
CA MET A 82 8.90 8.57 -2.05
C MET A 82 8.87 9.50 -3.25
N ASN A 83 8.79 10.82 -3.04
CA ASN A 83 8.92 11.82 -4.12
C ASN A 83 10.32 11.77 -4.76
N GLN A 84 11.38 11.61 -3.95
CA GLN A 84 12.75 11.42 -4.46
C GLN A 84 12.86 10.16 -5.33
N ARG A 85 12.26 9.04 -4.91
CA ARG A 85 12.21 7.80 -5.71
C ARG A 85 11.35 7.96 -6.98
N ALA A 86 10.26 8.72 -6.90
CA ALA A 86 9.46 9.02 -8.08
C ALA A 86 10.27 9.78 -9.15
N ALA A 87 11.13 10.72 -8.73
CA ALA A 87 12.03 11.44 -9.62
C ALA A 87 13.06 10.53 -10.32
N THR A 88 13.34 9.34 -9.77
CA THR A 88 14.18 8.31 -10.40
C THR A 88 13.37 7.27 -11.19
N GLY A 89 12.09 7.53 -11.45
CA GLY A 89 11.22 6.65 -12.26
C GLY A 89 10.57 5.49 -11.50
N PHE A 90 10.64 5.44 -10.16
CA PHE A 90 10.13 4.29 -9.38
C PHE A 90 8.64 3.98 -9.60
N TYR A 91 7.83 5.00 -9.89
CA TYR A 91 6.40 4.84 -10.19
C TYR A 91 6.08 4.98 -11.69
N GLY A 92 7.09 4.99 -12.56
CA GLY A 92 6.91 5.33 -13.98
C GLY A 92 6.63 6.82 -14.22
N PRO A 93 6.06 7.18 -15.38
CA PRO A 93 5.74 8.56 -15.74
C PRO A 93 4.76 9.20 -14.76
N SER A 94 5.04 10.45 -14.37
CA SER A 94 4.11 11.27 -13.58
C SER A 94 3.15 12.05 -14.48
N VAL A 95 1.92 12.28 -14.01
CA VAL A 95 0.94 13.16 -14.68
C VAL A 95 0.95 14.48 -13.93
N SER A 96 1.32 15.57 -14.61
CA SER A 96 1.42 16.91 -14.01
C SER A 96 2.28 16.95 -12.72
N GLY A 97 3.35 16.15 -12.66
CA GLY A 97 4.24 16.05 -11.50
C GLY A 97 3.70 15.25 -10.32
N VAL A 98 2.50 14.65 -10.45
CA VAL A 98 1.89 13.78 -9.44
C VAL A 98 2.13 12.32 -9.84
N HIS A 99 2.70 11.53 -8.92
CA HIS A 99 2.86 10.08 -9.08
C HIS A 99 1.80 9.36 -8.24
N SER A 100 1.62 8.06 -8.50
CA SER A 100 0.53 7.26 -7.92
C SER A 100 0.44 7.37 -6.38
N PHE A 101 1.56 7.26 -5.68
CA PHE A 101 1.58 7.44 -4.22
C PHE A 101 1.25 8.87 -3.78
N SER A 102 1.81 9.91 -4.42
CA SER A 102 1.54 11.30 -3.99
C SER A 102 0.09 11.70 -4.21
N ALA A 103 -0.61 11.10 -5.18
CA ALA A 103 -2.04 11.30 -5.39
C ALA A 103 -2.91 10.89 -4.18
N LEU A 104 -2.45 9.96 -3.34
CA LEU A 104 -3.17 9.54 -2.13
C LEU A 104 -2.86 10.39 -0.90
N THR A 105 -1.79 11.21 -0.92
CA THR A 105 -1.38 12.02 0.25
C THR A 105 -2.42 13.07 0.65
N VAL A 106 -3.32 13.43 -0.26
CA VAL A 106 -4.47 14.28 0.05
C VAL A 106 -5.33 13.67 1.16
N TYR A 107 -5.44 12.34 1.23
CA TYR A 107 -6.24 11.60 2.21
C TYR A 107 -5.53 11.31 3.54
N GLN A 108 -4.32 11.86 3.75
CA GLN A 108 -3.62 11.69 5.02
C GLN A 108 -4.39 12.35 6.17
N LEU A 109 -4.32 11.74 7.37
CA LEU A 109 -4.89 12.35 8.57
C LEU A 109 -4.23 13.71 8.83
N GLY A 110 -5.04 14.73 9.09
CA GLY A 110 -4.61 16.11 9.31
C GLY A 110 -4.90 17.07 8.16
N ASN A 111 -5.18 16.58 6.94
CA ASN A 111 -5.55 17.43 5.81
C ASN A 111 -7.00 17.96 5.88
N ASN A 112 -7.78 17.58 6.90
CA ASN A 112 -9.17 18.02 7.12
C ASN A 112 -10.06 17.93 5.85
N ILE A 113 -9.83 16.93 5.00
CA ILE A 113 -10.70 16.69 3.85
C ILE A 113 -12.04 16.21 4.39
N LYS A 114 -13.03 17.11 4.37
CA LYS A 114 -14.41 16.72 4.57
C LYS A 114 -14.87 16.01 3.30
N PRO A 115 -15.36 14.75 3.39
CA PRO A 115 -16.01 14.12 2.26
C PRO A 115 -17.09 15.06 1.74
N LYS A 116 -17.07 15.37 0.44
CA LYS A 116 -18.23 16.03 -0.17
C LYS A 116 -19.42 15.07 0.02
N SER A 117 -20.61 15.61 0.31
CA SER A 117 -21.82 14.79 0.30
C SER A 117 -21.93 14.12 -1.07
N VAL A 118 -21.86 12.79 -1.09
CA VAL A 118 -21.95 11.98 -2.29
C VAL A 118 -23.20 11.11 -2.24
N THR A 119 -23.72 10.75 -3.41
CA THR A 119 -24.70 9.66 -3.53
C THR A 119 -24.02 8.32 -3.27
N GLY A 120 -24.78 7.27 -2.93
CA GLY A 120 -24.17 5.95 -2.74
C GLY A 120 -23.50 5.40 -4.01
N ILE A 121 -24.02 5.73 -5.21
CA ILE A 121 -23.35 5.39 -6.48
C ILE A 121 -22.00 6.09 -6.61
N GLN A 122 -21.92 7.38 -6.23
CA GLN A 122 -20.66 8.11 -6.22
C GLN A 122 -19.68 7.55 -5.19
N ALA A 123 -20.16 7.15 -4.00
CA ALA A 123 -19.35 6.48 -2.99
C ALA A 123 -18.76 5.16 -3.51
N ILE A 124 -19.55 4.32 -4.18
CA ILE A 124 -19.08 3.08 -4.82
C ILE A 124 -18.00 3.36 -5.86
N LYS A 125 -18.24 4.34 -6.75
CA LYS A 125 -17.27 4.70 -7.80
C LYS A 125 -15.95 5.18 -7.20
N LEU A 126 -16.04 6.04 -6.19
CA LEU A 126 -14.88 6.56 -5.46
C LEU A 126 -14.09 5.44 -4.80
N GLN A 127 -14.77 4.54 -4.09
CA GLN A 127 -14.12 3.45 -3.40
C GLN A 127 -13.48 2.44 -4.37
N ARG A 128 -14.15 2.10 -5.47
CA ARG A 128 -13.55 1.26 -6.53
C ARG A 128 -12.29 1.90 -7.08
N LYS A 129 -12.32 3.22 -7.35
CA LYS A 129 -11.13 3.95 -7.79
C LYS A 129 -9.99 3.84 -6.76
N LEU A 130 -10.26 4.07 -5.48
CA LEU A 130 -9.25 3.96 -4.42
C LEU A 130 -8.68 2.54 -4.33
N VAL A 131 -9.52 1.50 -4.44
CA VAL A 131 -9.06 0.10 -4.47
C VAL A 131 -8.11 -0.12 -5.66
N THR A 132 -8.46 0.37 -6.85
CA THR A 132 -7.60 0.28 -8.04
C THR A 132 -6.28 1.02 -7.86
N ASP A 133 -6.31 2.26 -7.35
CA ASP A 133 -5.11 3.07 -7.13
C ASP A 133 -4.18 2.41 -6.10
N VAL A 134 -4.73 1.95 -4.97
CA VAL A 134 -3.98 1.25 -3.91
C VAL A 134 -3.38 -0.04 -4.44
N HIS A 135 -4.13 -0.82 -5.23
CA HIS A 135 -3.63 -2.06 -5.81
C HIS A 135 -2.43 -1.83 -6.74
N ALA A 136 -2.51 -0.82 -7.62
CA ALA A 136 -1.40 -0.48 -8.51
C ALA A 136 -0.14 -0.04 -7.74
N ILE A 137 -0.31 0.75 -6.67
CA ILE A 137 0.81 1.13 -5.79
C ILE A 137 1.38 -0.10 -5.08
N ALA A 138 0.50 -0.98 -4.56
CA ALA A 138 0.88 -2.20 -3.87
C ALA A 138 1.71 -3.12 -4.77
N GLN A 139 1.33 -3.29 -6.05
CA GLN A 139 2.12 -4.07 -7.01
C GLN A 139 3.55 -3.52 -7.16
N ILE A 140 3.71 -2.21 -7.34
CA ILE A 140 5.04 -1.58 -7.46
C ILE A 140 5.87 -1.80 -6.19
N HIS A 141 5.26 -1.57 -5.03
CA HIS A 141 5.94 -1.71 -3.73
C HIS A 141 6.31 -3.16 -3.43
N GLU A 142 5.37 -4.08 -3.60
CA GLU A 142 5.55 -5.50 -3.27
C GLU A 142 6.52 -6.17 -4.21
N THR A 143 6.50 -5.87 -5.51
CA THR A 143 7.53 -6.36 -6.44
C THR A 143 8.92 -5.88 -6.02
N TYR A 144 9.07 -4.60 -5.66
CA TYR A 144 10.34 -4.08 -5.15
C TYR A 144 10.78 -4.80 -3.87
N ILE A 145 9.88 -4.94 -2.90
CA ILE A 145 10.16 -5.58 -1.61
C ILE A 145 10.51 -7.05 -1.79
N TYR A 146 9.76 -7.77 -2.63
CA TYR A 146 10.01 -9.17 -2.95
C TYR A 146 11.41 -9.37 -3.54
N ASN A 147 11.80 -8.53 -4.51
CA ASN A 147 13.12 -8.56 -5.11
C ASN A 147 14.25 -8.26 -4.11
N ARG A 148 13.97 -7.48 -3.05
CA ARG A 148 14.95 -7.17 -1.99
C ARG A 148 15.02 -8.21 -0.88
N LEU A 149 13.89 -8.87 -0.56
CA LEU A 149 13.81 -9.91 0.47
C LEU A 149 14.27 -11.27 -0.04
N GLY A 150 13.99 -11.58 -1.30
CA GLY A 150 14.07 -12.94 -1.84
C GLY A 150 12.89 -13.82 -1.44
N VAL A 151 12.81 -14.98 -2.08
CA VAL A 151 11.67 -15.90 -2.02
C VAL A 151 11.42 -16.42 -0.60
N GLU A 152 12.47 -16.84 0.10
CA GLU A 152 12.33 -17.52 1.39
C GLU A 152 11.87 -16.57 2.50
N ALA A 153 12.44 -15.36 2.58
CA ALA A 153 11.97 -14.35 3.54
C ALA A 153 10.53 -13.92 3.23
N SER A 154 10.18 -13.78 1.94
CA SER A 154 8.82 -13.45 1.51
C SER A 154 7.80 -14.52 1.92
N LYS A 155 8.12 -15.81 1.73
CA LYS A 155 7.28 -16.93 2.20
C LYS A 155 7.09 -16.90 3.71
N ARG A 156 8.16 -16.65 4.50
CA ARG A 156 8.05 -16.55 5.97
C ARG A 156 7.08 -15.45 6.38
N ILE A 157 7.15 -14.28 5.76
CA ILE A 157 6.23 -13.16 6.04
C ILE A 157 4.79 -13.56 5.71
N ILE A 158 4.53 -14.14 4.52
CA ILE A 158 3.18 -14.52 4.09
C ILE A 158 2.59 -15.61 4.98
N ASN A 159 3.39 -16.63 5.34
CA ASN A 159 2.95 -17.73 6.19
C ASN A 159 2.61 -17.29 7.62
N ALA A 160 3.20 -16.19 8.10
CA ALA A 160 2.91 -15.59 9.40
C ALA A 160 1.64 -14.72 9.42
N LEU A 161 0.97 -14.53 8.29
CA LEU A 161 -0.26 -13.74 8.22
C LEU A 161 -1.45 -14.50 8.83
N PRO A 162 -2.43 -13.75 9.40
CA PRO A 162 -3.74 -14.30 9.73
C PRO A 162 -4.41 -14.99 8.54
N ASP A 163 -5.18 -16.04 8.80
CA ASP A 163 -5.76 -16.89 7.74
C ASP A 163 -6.63 -16.12 6.74
N TYR A 164 -7.39 -15.11 7.19
CA TYR A 164 -8.24 -14.30 6.31
C TYR A 164 -7.45 -13.45 5.29
N LEU A 165 -6.19 -13.12 5.59
CA LEU A 165 -5.28 -12.46 4.64
C LEU A 165 -4.53 -13.50 3.81
N LYS A 166 -3.93 -14.49 4.48
CA LYS A 166 -3.08 -15.52 3.87
C LYS A 166 -3.84 -16.35 2.82
N ASN A 167 -5.04 -16.82 3.16
CA ASN A 167 -5.89 -17.62 2.28
C ASN A 167 -6.92 -16.77 1.53
N GLY A 168 -6.86 -15.44 1.67
CA GLY A 168 -7.69 -14.49 0.95
C GLY A 168 -6.86 -13.75 -0.10
N PHE A 169 -7.10 -12.43 -0.24
CA PHE A 169 -6.55 -11.66 -1.36
C PHE A 169 -5.01 -11.59 -1.39
N VAL A 170 -4.31 -11.75 -0.26
CA VAL A 170 -2.83 -11.77 -0.25
C VAL A 170 -2.31 -13.08 -0.83
N GLY A 171 -2.96 -14.21 -0.55
CA GLY A 171 -2.61 -15.50 -1.14
C GLY A 171 -2.77 -15.51 -2.66
N ASP A 172 -3.88 -14.97 -3.16
CA ASP A 172 -4.13 -14.81 -4.59
C ASP A 172 -3.06 -13.92 -5.24
N ARG A 173 -2.78 -12.75 -4.64
CA ARG A 173 -1.76 -11.81 -5.14
C ARG A 173 -0.34 -12.37 -5.09
N ALA A 174 0.02 -13.12 -4.05
CA ALA A 174 1.32 -13.77 -3.93
C ALA A 174 1.55 -14.87 -4.97
N THR A 175 0.47 -15.42 -5.55
CA THR A 175 0.58 -16.38 -6.66
C THR A 175 1.00 -15.66 -7.95
N LEU A 176 0.50 -14.45 -8.19
CA LEU A 176 0.92 -13.63 -9.34
C LEU A 176 2.41 -13.25 -9.26
N LEU A 177 2.90 -12.84 -8.09
CA LEU A 177 4.32 -12.52 -7.87
C LEU A 177 5.26 -13.72 -8.09
N ARG A 178 4.73 -14.95 -8.08
CA ARG A 178 5.49 -16.19 -8.30
C ARG A 178 5.49 -16.64 -9.77
N GLN A 179 4.60 -16.11 -10.61
CA GLN A 179 4.45 -16.52 -12.01
C GLN A 179 5.32 -15.72 -13.00
N ASP A 180 5.92 -14.60 -12.56
CA ASP A 180 6.74 -13.71 -13.38
C ASP A 180 8.27 -13.98 -13.28
N ASN A 181 8.70 -15.21 -12.95
CA ASN A 181 10.12 -15.63 -12.94
C ASN A 181 10.35 -16.89 -13.77
#